data_AF-A0A3L7ZIC0-F1
#
_entry.id   AF-A0A3L7ZIC0-F1
#
_cell.length_a   1.000
_cell.length_b   1.000
_cell.length_c   1.000
_cell.angle_alpha   90.00
_cell.angle_beta   90.00
_cell.angle_gamma   90.00
#
_symmetry.space_group_name_H-M   'P 1'
#
loop_
_entity.id
_entity.type
_entity.pdbx_description
1 polymer ?
#
loop_
_entity_poly.entity_id
_entity_poly.type
_entity_poly.pdbx_seq_one_letter_code
_entity_poly.pdbx_strand_id
1 'polypeptide(L)'
;MRLRHLSEKTAFLLLGFLVLGACGKDDPEPPVPGSGEGLLRVSVRHTGDTPLAVFTYKADGSRVAGKEEPARTPSTWSWSERLVVGEYALLVAGADPAEVRLGDTENLGKAYAAALPSGSDSVLVSLDSPLYVESVTGIKVTDGDETAISSTPKDIRRILRLTIDAGKGFGGAKVEGRLDGIASSVRLSDRIATGVGVLDLDFRASATGVAGVYQAVAGILGTVTLDGSDRSNVCTLSFETAGGERFSYEENLTASLHEAMSSGRDTLDLSLKVSPAVPIRLYTGIQTRAAVDVFDSTPVSIAVGTSAGDYTEHWTGTATEGDILLDPERYYPTDGSALFIRSYHPAAPHVNGEVRYELTGQEDLMLTDERSGSLSRRFDATETPLIHKHLLTQLSFRLRVKGAPDGYSVHAVKLNGLASVAKVSLSDGEVVPVGETSSVIIYSSDDGNGIPVVDGVVTLPGFVLVQPKASLTLDMTLAPEGDPASGQDFKDLPVSFGGEGNESGGAYDIEISLEIPVDPEEPDDPDTPEEPKEPDPFEEYQVKITATVTPWKPGNGGNADL
;
A
#
# COMPACT_ATOMS: atom_id res chain seq x y z
N MET A 1 -74.85 -50.16 57.24
CA MET A 1 -75.87 -50.88 58.05
C MET A 1 -75.75 -52.36 57.71
N ARG A 2 -75.38 -53.16 58.72
CA ARG A 2 -75.42 -54.64 58.85
C ARG A 2 -74.63 -55.52 57.86
N LEU A 3 -73.42 -55.91 58.30
CA LEU A 3 -72.89 -57.27 58.18
C LEU A 3 -73.50 -58.20 59.26
N ARG A 4 -73.57 -59.50 58.96
CA ARG A 4 -73.49 -60.73 59.79
C ARG A 4 -74.09 -61.87 58.94
N HIS A 5 -73.57 -63.08 58.78
CA HIS A 5 -72.59 -63.88 59.53
C HIS A 5 -72.20 -65.10 58.64
N LEU A 6 -70.93 -65.53 58.72
CA LEU A 6 -70.40 -66.91 58.92
C LEU A 6 -71.06 -68.12 58.19
N SER A 7 -70.39 -69.22 57.80
CA SER A 7 -69.07 -69.81 58.10
C SER A 7 -68.89 -71.05 57.20
N GLU A 8 -67.63 -71.38 56.89
CA GLU A 8 -67.05 -72.74 56.91
C GLU A 8 -67.48 -73.89 55.96
N LYS A 9 -66.50 -74.24 55.09
CA LYS A 9 -65.76 -75.53 55.07
C LYS A 9 -66.42 -76.83 54.54
N THR A 10 -65.82 -77.25 53.42
CA THR A 10 -65.32 -78.61 53.06
C THR A 10 -66.26 -79.73 52.59
N ALA A 11 -65.83 -80.30 51.46
CA ALA A 11 -65.81 -81.72 51.06
C ALA A 11 -67.11 -82.38 50.59
N PHE A 12 -67.11 -82.85 49.33
CA PHE A 12 -67.28 -84.26 48.89
C PHE A 12 -67.29 -84.26 47.32
N LEU A 13 -66.25 -84.78 46.63
CA LEU A 13 -66.02 -86.17 46.19
C LEU A 13 -66.85 -86.62 44.96
N LEU A 14 -66.18 -86.79 43.82
CA LEU A 14 -66.47 -87.68 42.67
C LEU A 14 -65.31 -87.46 41.65
N LEU A 15 -64.18 -88.16 41.73
CA LEU A 15 -63.88 -89.56 41.38
C LEU A 15 -64.26 -89.96 39.94
N GLY A 16 -63.23 -90.16 39.11
CA GLY A 16 -63.21 -91.21 38.07
C GLY A 16 -63.08 -90.73 36.61
N PHE A 17 -61.86 -90.64 36.08
CA PHE A 17 -61.25 -91.76 35.35
C PHE A 17 -59.77 -91.48 35.03
N LEU A 18 -58.94 -92.41 35.48
CA LEU A 18 -57.51 -92.55 35.23
C LEU A 18 -57.32 -93.44 34.00
N VAL A 19 -56.46 -93.04 33.07
CA VAL A 19 -55.62 -93.99 32.31
C VAL A 19 -54.19 -93.44 32.34
N LEU A 20 -53.30 -94.22 32.95
CA LEU A 20 -51.86 -94.02 33.04
C LEU A 20 -51.17 -94.49 31.74
N GLY A 21 -50.12 -93.76 31.36
CA GLY A 21 -49.13 -94.16 30.35
C GLY A 21 -47.74 -93.67 30.75
N ALA A 22 -47.04 -94.53 31.49
CA ALA A 22 -45.62 -94.67 31.83
C ALA A 22 -44.53 -93.69 31.30
N CYS A 23 -43.56 -93.47 32.18
CA CYS A 23 -42.23 -92.86 32.07
C CYS A 23 -41.53 -92.84 30.69
N GLY A 24 -41.05 -91.65 30.31
CA GLY A 24 -40.01 -91.43 29.31
C GLY A 24 -39.06 -90.33 29.81
N LYS A 25 -37.76 -90.52 29.61
CA LYS A 25 -36.65 -89.67 30.06
C LYS A 25 -36.75 -88.25 29.51
N ASP A 26 -36.13 -87.30 30.22
CA ASP A 26 -35.87 -85.93 29.78
C ASP A 26 -35.24 -85.94 28.37
N ASP A 27 -36.05 -85.64 27.35
CA ASP A 27 -35.55 -85.10 26.10
C ASP A 27 -35.38 -83.59 26.31
N PRO A 28 -34.22 -82.99 25.98
CA PRO A 28 -34.12 -81.54 25.94
C PRO A 28 -35.15 -81.03 24.93
N GLU A 29 -35.98 -80.08 25.34
CA GLU A 29 -36.81 -79.30 24.41
C GLU A 29 -35.95 -78.89 23.21
N PRO A 30 -36.43 -79.08 21.96
CA PRO A 30 -35.72 -78.56 20.81
C PRO A 30 -35.49 -77.06 21.03
N PRO A 31 -34.30 -76.52 20.72
CA PRO A 31 -34.06 -75.09 20.88
C PRO A 31 -35.16 -74.34 20.15
N VAL A 32 -35.85 -73.44 20.87
CA VAL A 32 -36.81 -72.53 20.27
C VAL A 32 -36.13 -71.92 19.05
N PRO A 33 -36.71 -72.01 17.83
CA PRO A 33 -36.12 -71.34 16.68
C PRO A 33 -36.00 -69.87 17.06
N GLY A 34 -34.77 -69.36 17.13
CA GLY A 34 -34.54 -67.99 17.54
C GLY A 34 -35.25 -67.04 16.58
N SER A 35 -35.58 -65.84 17.05
CA SER A 35 -36.44 -64.91 16.32
C SER A 35 -35.86 -64.46 14.97
N GLY A 36 -34.60 -64.78 14.68
CA GLY A 36 -33.87 -64.25 13.53
C GLY A 36 -33.50 -62.78 13.72
N GLU A 37 -33.70 -62.26 14.93
CA GLU A 37 -33.56 -60.87 15.33
C GLU A 37 -32.83 -60.76 16.67
N GLY A 38 -32.01 -59.71 16.80
CA GLY A 38 -31.43 -59.28 18.06
C GLY A 38 -31.84 -57.85 18.40
N LEU A 39 -31.50 -57.39 19.61
CA LEU A 39 -31.81 -56.04 20.08
C LEU A 39 -30.55 -55.16 20.04
N LEU A 40 -30.58 -54.08 19.25
CA LEU A 40 -29.54 -53.05 19.30
C LEU A 40 -29.98 -51.96 20.29
N ARG A 41 -29.21 -51.73 21.36
CA ARG A 41 -29.37 -50.58 22.27
C ARG A 41 -28.27 -49.57 22.00
N VAL A 42 -28.63 -48.32 21.71
CA VAL A 42 -27.65 -47.24 21.51
C VAL A 42 -27.88 -46.19 22.58
N SER A 43 -26.79 -45.72 23.18
CA SER A 43 -26.78 -44.62 24.15
C SER A 43 -25.84 -43.53 23.65
N VAL A 44 -26.36 -42.32 23.51
CA VAL A 44 -25.60 -41.18 22.95
C VAL A 44 -25.53 -40.09 24.00
N ARG A 45 -24.33 -39.59 24.27
CA ARG A 45 -24.13 -38.44 25.15
C ARG A 45 -24.70 -37.19 24.48
N HIS A 46 -25.51 -36.45 25.23
CA HIS A 46 -26.04 -35.15 24.83
C HIS A 46 -24.90 -34.14 24.66
N THR A 47 -24.96 -33.33 23.59
CA THR A 47 -23.90 -32.38 23.20
C THR A 47 -24.31 -30.91 23.35
N GLY A 48 -25.08 -30.59 24.40
CA GLY A 48 -25.57 -29.24 24.62
C GLY A 48 -26.68 -28.88 23.63
N ASP A 49 -26.65 -27.67 23.08
CA ASP A 49 -27.81 -27.15 22.35
C ASP A 49 -27.96 -27.70 20.91
N THR A 50 -26.97 -28.43 20.38
CA THR A 50 -27.02 -29.01 19.04
C THR A 50 -27.77 -30.36 19.05
N PRO A 51 -28.96 -30.46 18.43
CA PRO A 51 -29.71 -31.72 18.39
C PRO A 51 -28.98 -32.78 17.57
N LEU A 52 -28.93 -34.00 18.10
CA LEU A 52 -28.32 -35.13 17.41
C LEU A 52 -29.35 -35.99 16.67
N ALA A 53 -28.92 -36.61 15.58
CA ALA A 53 -29.63 -37.67 14.89
C ALA A 53 -28.72 -38.90 14.78
N VAL A 54 -29.31 -40.08 14.93
CA VAL A 54 -28.62 -41.36 14.73
C VAL A 54 -29.24 -42.13 13.60
N PHE A 55 -28.38 -42.67 12.75
CA PHE A 55 -28.72 -43.44 11.58
C PHE A 55 -28.07 -44.83 11.70
N THR A 56 -28.87 -45.88 11.53
CA THR A 56 -28.39 -47.26 11.51
C THR A 56 -28.36 -47.76 10.08
N TYR A 57 -27.26 -48.41 9.68
CA TYR A 57 -27.02 -48.90 8.32
C TYR A 57 -26.68 -50.38 8.31
N LYS A 58 -27.08 -51.08 7.24
CA LYS A 58 -26.60 -52.43 6.91
C LYS A 58 -25.14 -52.39 6.44
N ALA A 59 -24.52 -53.56 6.34
CA ALA A 59 -23.19 -53.74 5.75
C ALA A 59 -23.05 -53.20 4.31
N ASP A 60 -24.14 -53.14 3.52
CA ASP A 60 -24.15 -52.52 2.18
C ASP A 60 -24.24 -50.98 2.20
N GLY A 61 -24.32 -50.39 3.40
CA GLY A 61 -24.41 -48.96 3.62
C GLY A 61 -25.83 -48.38 3.50
N SER A 62 -26.86 -49.18 3.24
CA SER A 62 -28.26 -48.70 3.19
C SER A 62 -28.83 -48.47 4.58
N ARG A 63 -29.58 -47.37 4.76
CA ARG A 63 -30.22 -47.01 6.02
C ARG A 63 -31.36 -47.99 6.35
N VAL A 64 -31.44 -48.42 7.61
CA VAL A 64 -32.52 -49.27 8.14
C VAL A 64 -33.35 -48.58 9.22
N ALA A 65 -32.75 -47.65 9.95
CA ALA A 65 -33.44 -46.88 10.98
C ALA A 65 -32.81 -45.51 11.12
N GLY A 66 -33.54 -44.57 11.70
CA GLY A 66 -32.92 -43.45 12.39
C GLY A 66 -33.81 -42.84 13.44
N LYS A 67 -33.19 -42.18 14.40
CA LYS A 67 -33.82 -41.56 15.56
C LYS A 67 -33.23 -40.18 15.76
N GLU A 68 -34.10 -39.22 16.01
CA GLU A 68 -33.69 -37.88 16.45
C GLU A 68 -33.65 -37.85 17.97
N GLU A 69 -32.76 -37.03 18.49
CA GLU A 69 -32.66 -36.78 19.92
C GLU A 69 -33.97 -36.19 20.46
N PRO A 70 -34.54 -36.77 21.54
CA PRO A 70 -35.71 -36.20 22.18
C PRO A 70 -35.44 -34.80 22.73
N ALA A 71 -36.45 -33.93 22.67
CA ALA A 71 -36.38 -32.62 23.31
C ALA A 71 -36.14 -32.77 24.83
N ARG A 72 -35.28 -31.90 25.39
CA ARG A 72 -34.95 -31.81 26.83
C ARG A 72 -34.20 -33.04 27.39
N THR A 73 -33.27 -33.60 26.62
CA THR A 73 -32.37 -34.66 27.10
C THR A 73 -31.39 -34.12 28.15
N PRO A 74 -31.28 -34.72 29.35
CA PRO A 74 -30.49 -34.14 30.44
C PRO A 74 -28.99 -34.44 30.37
N SER A 75 -28.55 -35.59 29.83
CA SER A 75 -27.11 -35.95 29.75
C SER A 75 -26.80 -37.06 28.75
N THR A 76 -27.64 -38.08 28.69
CA THR A 76 -27.55 -39.19 27.73
C THR A 76 -28.97 -39.59 27.35
N TRP A 77 -29.18 -39.91 26.08
CA TRP A 77 -30.41 -40.54 25.63
C TRP A 77 -30.12 -41.92 25.05
N SER A 78 -31.06 -42.84 25.24
CA SER A 78 -30.94 -44.21 24.77
C SER A 78 -32.21 -44.66 24.09
N TRP A 79 -32.06 -45.46 23.05
CA TRP A 79 -33.17 -46.19 22.42
C TRP A 79 -32.73 -47.61 22.09
N SER A 80 -33.72 -48.44 21.78
CA SER A 80 -33.49 -49.80 21.31
C SER A 80 -34.27 -50.07 20.04
N GLU A 81 -33.71 -50.86 19.14
CA GLU A 81 -34.31 -51.25 17.86
C GLU A 81 -34.08 -52.75 17.64
N ARG A 82 -35.12 -53.49 17.24
CA ARG A 82 -34.99 -54.90 16.88
C ARG A 82 -34.54 -54.99 15.43
N LEU A 83 -33.45 -55.72 15.18
CA LEU A 83 -32.83 -55.83 13.87
C LEU A 83 -32.59 -57.29 13.52
N VAL A 84 -32.68 -57.64 12.24
CA VAL A 84 -32.32 -58.97 11.73
C VAL A 84 -30.85 -59.24 12.05
N VAL A 85 -30.52 -60.50 12.39
CA VAL A 85 -29.13 -60.92 12.65
C VAL A 85 -28.21 -60.51 11.50
N GLY A 86 -27.11 -59.83 11.82
CA GLY A 86 -26.21 -59.29 10.80
C GLY A 86 -25.22 -58.26 11.33
N GLU A 87 -24.49 -57.66 10.40
CA GLU A 87 -23.51 -56.61 10.67
C GLU A 87 -24.05 -55.23 10.26
N TYR A 88 -23.85 -54.26 11.14
CA TYR A 88 -24.39 -52.91 11.05
C TYR A 88 -23.34 -51.84 11.31
N ALA A 89 -23.67 -50.63 10.89
CA ALA A 89 -22.95 -49.42 11.24
C ALA A 89 -23.90 -48.35 11.81
N LEU A 90 -23.37 -47.44 12.61
CA LEU A 90 -24.06 -46.29 13.17
C LEU A 90 -23.37 -45.01 12.73
N LEU A 91 -24.15 -44.01 12.33
CA LEU A 91 -23.71 -42.62 12.20
C LEU A 91 -24.50 -41.79 13.20
N VAL A 92 -23.79 -41.06 14.06
CA VAL A 92 -24.35 -40.03 14.93
C VAL A 92 -23.89 -38.70 14.38
N ALA A 93 -24.83 -37.82 14.03
CA ALA A 93 -24.54 -36.51 13.47
C ALA A 93 -25.48 -35.45 14.04
N GLY A 94 -24.96 -34.24 14.31
CA GLY A 94 -25.77 -33.10 14.68
C GLY A 94 -25.08 -31.80 14.31
N ALA A 95 -25.86 -30.84 13.82
CA ALA A 95 -25.38 -29.56 13.36
C ALA A 95 -26.48 -28.51 13.51
N ASP A 96 -26.10 -27.23 13.52
CA ASP A 96 -27.09 -26.15 13.40
C ASP A 96 -27.62 -26.11 11.95
N PRO A 97 -28.93 -26.31 11.73
CA PRO A 97 -29.53 -26.26 10.39
C PRO A 97 -29.45 -24.87 9.73
N ALA A 98 -29.15 -23.80 10.47
CA ALA A 98 -28.90 -22.47 9.92
C ALA A 98 -27.51 -22.35 9.27
N GLU A 99 -26.57 -23.22 9.65
CA GLU A 99 -25.18 -23.18 9.17
C GLU A 99 -24.84 -24.39 8.28
N VAL A 100 -25.40 -25.56 8.58
CA VAL A 100 -25.01 -26.84 7.96
C VAL A 100 -26.23 -27.67 7.59
N ARG A 101 -26.24 -28.18 6.36
CA ARG A 101 -27.21 -29.17 5.89
C ARG A 101 -26.61 -30.56 5.89
N LEU A 102 -27.27 -31.50 6.59
CA LEU A 102 -27.00 -32.92 6.45
C LEU A 102 -27.71 -33.46 5.19
N GLY A 103 -27.00 -34.20 4.35
CA GLY A 103 -27.50 -34.73 3.07
C GLY A 103 -27.15 -36.19 2.85
N ASP A 104 -27.90 -36.85 1.96
CA ASP A 104 -27.70 -38.24 1.53
C ASP A 104 -27.58 -39.27 2.67
N THR A 105 -28.27 -39.04 3.78
CA THR A 105 -28.25 -39.90 4.98
C THR A 105 -28.86 -41.29 4.76
N GLU A 106 -29.46 -41.55 3.59
CA GLU A 106 -29.97 -42.87 3.21
C GLU A 106 -28.86 -43.88 2.85
N ASN A 107 -27.64 -43.40 2.59
CA ASN A 107 -26.48 -44.24 2.33
C ASN A 107 -25.24 -43.73 3.10
N LEU A 108 -24.66 -44.58 3.96
CA LEU A 108 -23.53 -44.20 4.82
C LEU A 108 -22.33 -43.64 4.04
N GLY A 109 -21.99 -44.27 2.90
CA GLY A 109 -20.85 -43.85 2.08
C GLY A 109 -21.09 -42.57 1.28
N LYS A 110 -22.33 -42.07 1.25
CA LYS A 110 -22.72 -40.82 0.59
C LYS A 110 -23.12 -39.72 1.56
N ALA A 111 -23.45 -40.06 2.81
CA ALA A 111 -23.87 -39.10 3.81
C ALA A 111 -22.82 -38.00 4.00
N TYR A 112 -23.25 -36.74 3.92
CA TYR A 112 -22.38 -35.57 4.03
C TYR A 112 -23.00 -34.46 4.87
N ALA A 113 -22.14 -33.60 5.41
CA ALA A 113 -22.52 -32.28 5.92
C ALA A 113 -22.02 -31.22 4.93
N ALA A 114 -22.87 -30.26 4.56
CA ALA A 114 -22.52 -29.15 3.69
C ALA A 114 -22.76 -27.81 4.40
N ALA A 115 -21.77 -26.93 4.39
CA ALA A 115 -21.92 -25.56 4.86
C ALA A 115 -22.88 -24.81 3.93
N LEU A 116 -23.76 -24.01 4.52
CA LEU A 116 -24.72 -23.21 3.77
C LEU A 116 -24.07 -21.93 3.21
N PRO A 117 -24.58 -21.39 2.10
CA PRO A 117 -24.06 -20.15 1.54
C PRO A 117 -24.48 -18.94 2.39
N SER A 118 -23.56 -18.01 2.59
CA SER A 118 -23.80 -16.67 3.12
C SER A 118 -24.16 -15.74 1.96
N GLY A 119 -25.40 -15.83 1.49
CA GLY A 119 -25.86 -15.04 0.34
C GLY A 119 -25.53 -15.71 -1.00
N SER A 120 -24.45 -15.29 -1.69
CA SER A 120 -24.08 -15.86 -2.99
C SER A 120 -23.69 -17.33 -2.88
N ASP A 121 -24.00 -18.14 -3.90
CA ASP A 121 -23.85 -19.61 -3.84
C ASP A 121 -22.42 -20.11 -3.55
N SER A 122 -21.39 -19.29 -3.75
CA SER A 122 -19.98 -19.68 -3.53
C SER A 122 -19.37 -19.18 -2.22
N VAL A 123 -20.00 -18.22 -1.53
CA VAL A 123 -19.51 -17.73 -0.23
C VAL A 123 -20.19 -18.53 0.87
N LEU A 124 -19.41 -19.19 1.72
CA LEU A 124 -19.88 -20.03 2.81
C LEU A 124 -20.06 -19.23 4.09
N VAL A 125 -21.01 -19.65 4.94
CA VAL A 125 -21.08 -19.16 6.33
C VAL A 125 -19.90 -19.70 7.16
N SER A 126 -19.41 -18.89 8.11
CA SER A 126 -18.56 -19.40 9.19
C SER A 126 -19.39 -20.31 10.10
N LEU A 127 -18.80 -21.44 10.53
CA LEU A 127 -19.46 -22.38 11.43
C LEU A 127 -19.26 -21.98 12.90
N ASP A 128 -20.16 -21.15 13.40
CA ASP A 128 -20.15 -20.68 14.79
C ASP A 128 -20.69 -21.75 15.75
N SER A 129 -21.47 -22.70 15.24
CA SER A 129 -22.00 -23.85 15.97
C SER A 129 -21.17 -25.13 15.75
N PRO A 130 -21.05 -26.01 16.76
CA PRO A 130 -20.39 -27.31 16.60
C PRO A 130 -21.02 -28.22 15.53
N LEU A 131 -20.19 -29.02 14.85
CA LEU A 131 -20.64 -30.12 13.99
C LEU A 131 -20.23 -31.44 14.64
N TYR A 132 -21.15 -32.08 15.34
CA TYR A 132 -20.89 -33.33 16.04
C TYR A 132 -21.01 -34.53 15.10
N VAL A 133 -19.97 -35.37 15.01
CA VAL A 133 -19.99 -36.58 14.17
C VAL A 133 -19.26 -37.76 14.83
N GLU A 134 -19.90 -38.93 14.82
CA GLU A 134 -19.30 -40.22 15.14
C GLU A 134 -19.81 -41.34 14.22
N SER A 135 -18.90 -42.18 13.73
CA SER A 135 -19.22 -43.36 12.93
C SER A 135 -18.69 -44.60 13.64
N VAL A 136 -19.56 -45.58 13.84
CA VAL A 136 -19.21 -46.87 14.48
C VAL A 136 -19.55 -47.99 13.51
N THR A 137 -18.56 -48.76 13.09
CA THR A 137 -18.72 -49.88 12.13
C THR A 137 -18.49 -51.23 12.81
N GLY A 138 -18.94 -52.31 12.17
CA GLY A 138 -18.67 -53.67 12.65
C GLY A 138 -19.55 -54.11 13.82
N ILE A 139 -20.72 -53.49 13.98
CA ILE A 139 -21.68 -53.82 15.04
C ILE A 139 -22.36 -55.13 14.67
N LYS A 140 -22.13 -56.18 15.45
CA LYS A 140 -22.73 -57.51 15.21
C LYS A 140 -23.97 -57.68 16.09
N VAL A 141 -25.12 -57.84 15.45
CA VAL A 141 -26.39 -58.18 16.10
C VAL A 141 -26.58 -59.70 16.01
N THR A 142 -26.69 -60.37 17.15
CA THR A 142 -26.85 -61.83 17.28
C THR A 142 -28.27 -62.20 17.72
N ASP A 143 -28.70 -63.42 17.38
CA ASP A 143 -30.09 -63.85 17.58
C ASP A 143 -30.45 -63.93 19.07
N GLY A 144 -31.50 -63.23 19.48
CA GLY A 144 -31.98 -63.24 20.87
C GLY A 144 -31.13 -62.43 21.87
N ASP A 145 -29.97 -61.91 21.47
CA ASP A 145 -29.07 -61.14 22.34
C ASP A 145 -29.32 -59.62 22.25
N GLU A 146 -28.86 -58.90 23.28
CA GLU A 146 -28.75 -57.45 23.26
C GLU A 146 -27.31 -57.00 22.94
N THR A 147 -27.15 -56.19 21.90
CA THR A 147 -25.91 -55.49 21.56
C THR A 147 -26.02 -54.03 22.02
N ALA A 148 -25.20 -53.63 22.99
CA ALA A 148 -25.20 -52.26 23.52
C ALA A 148 -24.03 -51.43 22.98
N ILE A 149 -24.32 -50.25 22.44
CA ILE A 149 -23.34 -49.27 21.95
C ILE A 149 -23.47 -47.97 22.74
N SER A 150 -22.34 -47.39 23.12
CA SER A 150 -22.25 -46.04 23.71
C SER A 150 -21.47 -45.14 22.77
N SER A 151 -22.00 -43.94 22.50
CA SER A 151 -21.44 -42.95 21.58
C SER A 151 -21.23 -41.62 22.30
N THR A 152 -20.13 -40.94 21.95
CA THR A 152 -19.79 -39.59 22.39
C THR A 152 -19.28 -38.81 21.18
N PRO A 153 -20.19 -38.26 20.37
CA PRO A 153 -19.80 -37.62 19.13
C PRO A 153 -18.94 -36.39 19.39
N LYS A 154 -17.98 -36.16 18.50
CA LYS A 154 -16.99 -35.08 18.63
C LYS A 154 -17.29 -34.00 17.63
N ASP A 155 -17.05 -32.76 18.03
CA ASP A 155 -17.05 -31.64 17.11
C ASP A 155 -15.92 -31.87 16.09
N ILE A 156 -16.26 -31.87 14.80
CA ILE A 156 -15.31 -32.08 13.71
C ILE A 156 -14.99 -30.78 12.96
N ARG A 157 -15.62 -29.65 13.33
CA ARG A 157 -15.25 -28.36 12.72
C ARG A 157 -13.82 -28.00 13.09
N ARG A 158 -13.16 -27.26 12.20
CA ARG A 158 -11.87 -26.63 12.47
C ARG A 158 -12.09 -25.15 12.70
N ILE A 159 -11.37 -24.58 13.66
CA ILE A 159 -11.38 -23.14 13.92
C ILE A 159 -10.15 -22.53 13.27
N LEU A 160 -10.34 -21.85 12.14
CA LEU A 160 -9.31 -21.05 11.52
C LEU A 160 -9.12 -19.76 12.33
N ARG A 161 -7.89 -19.50 12.78
CA ARG A 161 -7.49 -18.23 13.37
C ARG A 161 -6.35 -17.64 12.55
N LEU A 162 -6.68 -16.65 11.72
CA LEU A 162 -5.71 -15.97 10.88
C LEU A 162 -5.34 -14.63 11.51
N THR A 163 -4.07 -14.47 11.86
CA THR A 163 -3.50 -13.21 12.33
C THR A 163 -2.69 -12.57 11.21
N ILE A 164 -2.95 -11.31 10.91
CA ILE A 164 -2.18 -10.53 9.94
C ILE A 164 -1.47 -9.38 10.66
N ASP A 165 -0.22 -9.13 10.27
CA ASP A 165 0.56 -7.97 10.69
C ASP A 165 0.84 -7.13 9.44
N ALA A 166 0.05 -6.07 9.25
CA ALA A 166 0.19 -5.12 8.14
C ALA A 166 1.14 -3.95 8.45
N GLY A 167 1.74 -3.93 9.65
CA GLY A 167 2.58 -2.85 10.12
C GLY A 167 1.80 -1.60 10.55
N LYS A 168 2.47 -0.72 11.30
CA LYS A 168 1.85 0.46 11.95
C LYS A 168 1.19 1.44 10.98
N GLY A 169 1.62 1.47 9.72
CA GLY A 169 1.04 2.33 8.68
C GLY A 169 -0.41 1.99 8.33
N PHE A 170 -0.85 0.77 8.64
CA PHE A 170 -2.24 0.34 8.49
C PHE A 170 -2.98 0.30 9.83
N GLY A 171 -2.50 1.01 10.86
CA GLY A 171 -3.21 1.12 12.14
C GLY A 171 -4.59 1.78 11.98
N GLY A 172 -5.64 1.12 12.47
CA GLY A 172 -7.01 1.63 12.39
C GLY A 172 -7.69 1.48 11.02
N ALA A 173 -7.04 0.82 10.06
CA ALA A 173 -7.65 0.44 8.79
C ALA A 173 -8.79 -0.56 9.01
N LYS A 174 -9.83 -0.47 8.17
CA LYS A 174 -10.80 -1.55 8.03
C LYS A 174 -10.16 -2.62 7.14
N VAL A 175 -10.13 -3.87 7.63
CA VAL A 175 -9.59 -4.99 6.88
C VAL A 175 -10.67 -6.02 6.62
N GLU A 176 -10.80 -6.41 5.37
CA GLU A 176 -11.67 -7.49 4.92
C GLU A 176 -10.82 -8.54 4.22
N GLY A 177 -11.13 -9.82 4.44
CA GLY A 177 -10.42 -10.90 3.77
C GLY A 177 -11.37 -11.87 3.09
N ARG A 178 -10.87 -12.56 2.08
CA ARG A 178 -11.57 -13.60 1.35
C ARG A 178 -10.62 -14.78 1.14
N LEU A 179 -11.00 -15.96 1.60
CA LEU A 179 -10.17 -17.17 1.52
C LEU A 179 -10.84 -18.22 0.64
N ASP A 180 -10.22 -18.52 -0.50
CA ASP A 180 -10.65 -19.56 -1.43
C ASP A 180 -10.10 -20.95 -1.02
N GLY A 181 -10.64 -22.01 -1.63
CA GLY A 181 -10.19 -23.38 -1.45
C GLY A 181 -10.68 -24.03 -0.15
N ILE A 182 -11.70 -23.45 0.49
CA ILE A 182 -12.30 -24.00 1.71
C ILE A 182 -13.32 -25.08 1.35
N ALA A 183 -13.36 -26.14 2.13
CA ALA A 183 -14.28 -27.24 1.87
C ALA A 183 -15.73 -26.81 2.11
N SER A 184 -16.57 -26.92 1.08
CA SER A 184 -18.01 -26.65 1.20
C SER A 184 -18.78 -27.82 1.81
N SER A 185 -18.17 -29.02 1.85
CA SER A 185 -18.78 -30.21 2.41
C SER A 185 -17.76 -31.19 2.99
N VAL A 186 -18.24 -32.11 3.83
CA VAL A 186 -17.45 -33.21 4.40
C VAL A 186 -18.27 -34.48 4.38
N ARG A 187 -17.67 -35.58 3.91
CA ARG A 187 -18.29 -36.90 3.99
C ARG A 187 -18.24 -37.42 5.43
N LEU A 188 -19.38 -37.82 5.97
CA LEU A 188 -19.53 -38.11 7.39
C LEU A 188 -18.90 -39.45 7.81
N SER A 189 -18.77 -40.40 6.87
CA SER A 189 -18.25 -41.74 7.16
C SER A 189 -16.76 -41.76 7.46
N ASP A 190 -15.97 -40.95 6.76
CA ASP A 190 -14.50 -40.93 6.81
C ASP A 190 -13.88 -39.54 6.93
N ARG A 191 -14.74 -38.51 7.03
CA ARG A 191 -14.35 -37.10 7.27
C ARG A 191 -13.51 -36.50 6.15
N ILE A 192 -13.65 -37.02 4.93
CA ILE A 192 -12.98 -36.43 3.78
C ILE A 192 -13.74 -35.18 3.34
N ALA A 193 -13.03 -34.05 3.39
CA ALA A 193 -13.51 -32.74 2.97
C ALA A 193 -13.56 -32.63 1.44
N THR A 194 -14.66 -32.14 0.90
CA THR A 194 -14.94 -32.09 -0.54
C THR A 194 -15.74 -30.83 -0.90
N GLY A 195 -15.77 -30.50 -2.20
CA GLY A 195 -16.41 -29.28 -2.69
C GLY A 195 -15.62 -28.02 -2.31
N VAL A 196 -15.62 -27.01 -3.17
CA VAL A 196 -14.83 -25.79 -2.96
C VAL A 196 -15.76 -24.61 -2.81
N GLY A 197 -15.57 -23.85 -1.76
CA GLY A 197 -16.22 -22.57 -1.53
C GLY A 197 -15.22 -21.54 -1.02
N VAL A 198 -15.75 -20.35 -0.83
CA VAL A 198 -15.01 -19.17 -0.41
C VAL A 198 -15.50 -18.72 0.95
N LEU A 199 -14.61 -18.28 1.82
CA LEU A 199 -14.94 -17.80 3.14
C LEU A 199 -14.60 -16.32 3.26
N ASP A 200 -15.56 -15.51 3.71
CA ASP A 200 -15.29 -14.14 4.09
C ASP A 200 -14.70 -14.11 5.52
N LEU A 201 -13.65 -13.34 5.69
CA LEU A 201 -12.91 -13.18 6.95
C LEU A 201 -13.09 -11.75 7.46
N ASP A 202 -13.81 -11.63 8.56
CA ASP A 202 -13.99 -10.35 9.26
C ASP A 202 -12.81 -10.13 10.23
N PHE A 203 -11.89 -9.26 9.83
CA PHE A 203 -10.70 -8.95 10.61
C PHE A 203 -10.98 -7.87 11.65
N ARG A 204 -10.66 -8.17 12.91
CA ARG A 204 -10.73 -7.22 14.01
C ARG A 204 -9.34 -6.87 14.49
N ALA A 205 -9.15 -5.62 14.94
CA ALA A 205 -7.88 -5.20 15.52
C ALA A 205 -7.50 -6.13 16.69
N SER A 206 -6.23 -6.53 16.74
CA SER A 206 -5.75 -7.47 17.74
C SER A 206 -5.97 -6.95 19.16
N ALA A 207 -6.43 -7.83 20.05
CA ALA A 207 -6.60 -7.54 21.48
C ALA A 207 -5.29 -7.16 22.18
N THR A 208 -4.13 -7.46 21.58
CA THR A 208 -2.81 -7.04 22.08
C THR A 208 -2.55 -5.54 21.92
N GLY A 209 -3.39 -4.81 21.17
CA GLY A 209 -3.28 -3.36 20.97
C GLY A 209 -2.15 -2.94 20.04
N VAL A 210 -1.50 -3.88 19.35
CA VAL A 210 -0.43 -3.57 18.38
C VAL A 210 -1.08 -2.99 17.11
N ALA A 211 -0.76 -1.73 16.81
CA ALA A 211 -1.27 -1.05 15.63
C ALA A 211 -0.88 -1.79 14.34
N GLY A 212 -1.86 -2.03 13.46
CA GLY A 212 -1.66 -2.73 12.19
C GLY A 212 -1.78 -4.24 12.27
N VAL A 213 -2.02 -4.82 13.46
CA VAL A 213 -2.23 -6.25 13.64
C VAL A 213 -3.72 -6.55 13.76
N TYR A 214 -4.21 -7.47 12.94
CA TYR A 214 -5.61 -7.88 12.90
C TYR A 214 -5.76 -9.39 13.00
N GLN A 215 -6.90 -9.84 13.48
CA GLN A 215 -7.24 -11.25 13.59
C GLN A 215 -8.66 -11.51 13.09
N ALA A 216 -8.80 -12.58 12.30
CA ALA A 216 -10.08 -13.16 11.94
C ALA A 216 -10.17 -14.58 12.51
N VAL A 217 -11.37 -14.97 12.95
CA VAL A 217 -11.69 -16.31 13.43
C VAL A 217 -12.89 -16.82 12.67
N ALA A 218 -12.82 -18.04 12.15
CA ALA A 218 -13.92 -18.67 11.44
C ALA A 218 -13.95 -20.18 11.63
N GLY A 219 -15.15 -20.76 11.72
CA GLY A 219 -15.35 -22.20 11.72
C GLY A 219 -15.43 -22.74 10.28
N ILE A 220 -14.68 -23.79 9.98
CA ILE A 220 -14.63 -24.43 8.65
C ILE A 220 -14.77 -25.95 8.75
N LEU A 221 -15.26 -26.58 7.68
CA LEU A 221 -15.29 -28.05 7.55
C LEU A 221 -13.90 -28.65 7.27
N GLY A 222 -12.97 -27.82 6.76
CA GLY A 222 -11.61 -28.21 6.40
C GLY A 222 -11.17 -27.56 5.09
N THR A 223 -10.10 -28.08 4.51
CA THR A 223 -9.60 -27.70 3.19
C THR A 223 -9.67 -28.89 2.24
N VAL A 224 -9.80 -28.62 0.94
CA VAL A 224 -9.85 -29.68 -0.06
C VAL A 224 -8.42 -30.08 -0.45
N THR A 225 -7.99 -31.27 -0.02
CA THR A 225 -6.76 -31.90 -0.52
C THR A 225 -7.11 -32.82 -1.68
N LEU A 226 -6.73 -32.46 -2.91
CA LEU A 226 -6.81 -33.35 -4.07
C LEU A 226 -5.40 -33.55 -4.62
N ASP A 227 -4.96 -34.81 -4.67
CA ASP A 227 -3.75 -35.19 -5.39
C ASP A 227 -3.89 -34.75 -6.86
N GLY A 228 -3.03 -33.81 -7.29
CA GLY A 228 -2.92 -33.40 -8.69
C GLY A 228 -3.86 -32.29 -9.16
N SER A 229 -4.51 -31.51 -8.28
CA SER A 229 -5.24 -30.29 -8.71
C SER A 229 -4.53 -29.00 -8.28
N ASP A 230 -4.42 -28.04 -9.20
CA ASP A 230 -3.90 -26.67 -9.02
C ASP A 230 -4.74 -25.77 -8.09
N ARG A 231 -5.47 -26.34 -7.13
CA ARG A 231 -6.35 -25.57 -6.25
C ARG A 231 -5.55 -25.00 -5.09
N SER A 232 -5.31 -23.70 -5.16
CA SER A 232 -4.66 -22.92 -4.11
C SER A 232 -5.65 -22.37 -3.10
N ASN A 233 -5.29 -22.41 -1.81
CA ASN A 233 -5.95 -21.62 -0.78
C ASN A 233 -5.45 -20.17 -0.85
N VAL A 234 -6.05 -19.37 -1.72
CA VAL A 234 -5.66 -17.97 -1.89
C VAL A 234 -6.44 -17.09 -0.94
N CYS A 235 -5.72 -16.30 -0.15
CA CYS A 235 -6.27 -15.27 0.72
C CYS A 235 -6.08 -13.91 0.04
N THR A 236 -7.18 -13.25 -0.29
CA THR A 236 -7.18 -11.86 -0.76
C THR A 236 -7.61 -10.95 0.38
N LEU A 237 -6.82 -9.92 0.65
CA LEU A 237 -7.07 -8.93 1.70
C LEU A 237 -7.31 -7.56 1.07
N SER A 238 -8.27 -6.82 1.62
CA SER A 238 -8.56 -5.43 1.30
C SER A 238 -8.36 -4.57 2.55
N PHE A 239 -7.58 -3.49 2.40
CA PHE A 239 -7.29 -2.53 3.46
C PHE A 239 -7.88 -1.18 3.07
N GLU A 240 -8.78 -0.65 3.89
CA GLU A 240 -9.31 0.70 3.74
C GLU A 240 -8.79 1.58 4.88
N THR A 241 -8.02 2.62 4.54
CA THR A 241 -7.48 3.57 5.53
C THR A 241 -8.58 4.50 6.05
N ALA A 242 -8.30 5.22 7.14
CA ALA A 242 -9.22 6.25 7.64
C ALA A 242 -9.51 7.36 6.59
N GLY A 243 -8.60 7.57 5.64
CA GLY A 243 -8.78 8.49 4.51
C GLY A 243 -9.61 7.91 3.35
N GLY A 244 -10.07 6.66 3.44
CA GLY A 244 -10.87 5.99 2.42
C GLY A 244 -10.06 5.38 1.27
N GLU A 245 -8.73 5.40 1.35
CA GLU A 245 -7.86 4.78 0.33
C GLU A 245 -7.90 3.26 0.49
N ARG A 246 -7.93 2.55 -0.65
CA ARG A 246 -8.04 1.09 -0.67
C ARG A 246 -6.81 0.43 -1.27
N PHE A 247 -6.33 -0.61 -0.60
CA PHE A 247 -5.17 -1.40 -1.03
C PHE A 247 -5.50 -2.89 -0.97
N SER A 248 -4.95 -3.67 -1.89
CA SER A 248 -5.13 -5.12 -1.94
C SER A 248 -3.84 -5.86 -1.68
N TYR A 249 -3.94 -7.03 -1.08
CA TYR A 249 -2.84 -7.99 -0.93
C TYR A 249 -3.35 -9.40 -1.19
N GLU A 250 -2.51 -10.26 -1.75
CA GLU A 250 -2.85 -11.65 -2.03
C GLU A 250 -1.75 -12.58 -1.52
N GLU A 251 -2.14 -13.68 -0.87
CA GLU A 251 -1.24 -14.69 -0.34
C GLU A 251 -1.74 -16.10 -0.64
N ASN A 252 -0.83 -17.01 -0.96
CA ASN A 252 -1.16 -18.42 -1.12
C ASN A 252 -0.89 -19.19 0.18
N LEU A 253 -1.96 -19.54 0.91
CA LEU A 253 -1.91 -20.21 2.21
C LEU A 253 -1.92 -21.74 2.13
N THR A 254 -1.84 -22.33 0.93
CA THR A 254 -2.03 -23.78 0.73
C THR A 254 -1.10 -24.61 1.61
N ALA A 255 0.20 -24.30 1.61
CA ALA A 255 1.19 -25.04 2.38
C ALA A 255 0.95 -24.90 3.90
N SER A 256 0.73 -23.68 4.38
CA SER A 256 0.52 -23.40 5.80
C SER A 256 -0.78 -24.01 6.32
N LEU A 257 -1.85 -23.97 5.53
CA LEU A 257 -3.12 -24.64 5.87
C LEU A 257 -2.97 -26.16 5.88
N HIS A 258 -2.26 -26.74 4.92
CA HIS A 258 -1.99 -28.18 4.90
C HIS A 258 -1.21 -28.64 6.14
N GLU A 259 -0.17 -27.90 6.52
CA GLU A 259 0.61 -28.17 7.74
C GLU A 259 -0.27 -28.05 9.00
N ALA A 260 -1.06 -26.96 9.11
CA ALA A 260 -1.95 -26.75 10.24
C ALA A 260 -3.00 -27.86 10.37
N MET A 261 -3.62 -28.28 9.25
CA MET A 261 -4.60 -29.36 9.21
C MET A 261 -3.99 -30.71 9.62
N SER A 262 -2.73 -30.95 9.24
CA SER A 262 -2.00 -32.17 9.57
C SER A 262 -1.59 -32.27 11.05
N SER A 263 -1.60 -31.14 11.78
CA SER A 263 -1.28 -31.13 13.22
C SER A 263 -2.33 -31.84 14.10
N GLY A 264 -3.52 -32.10 13.56
CA GLY A 264 -4.63 -32.72 14.27
C GLY A 264 -5.31 -31.80 15.30
N ARG A 265 -4.86 -30.55 15.45
CA ARG A 265 -5.48 -29.56 16.34
C ARG A 265 -6.83 -29.09 15.82
N ASP A 266 -7.74 -28.79 16.74
CA ASP A 266 -9.06 -28.25 16.38
C ASP A 266 -8.96 -26.80 15.91
N THR A 267 -7.97 -26.05 16.41
CA THR A 267 -7.66 -24.68 15.98
C THR A 267 -6.44 -24.64 15.06
N LEU A 268 -6.60 -23.98 13.92
CA LEU A 268 -5.58 -23.73 12.91
C LEU A 268 -5.10 -22.29 13.07
N ASP A 269 -4.03 -22.09 13.84
CA ASP A 269 -3.42 -20.77 14.01
C ASP A 269 -2.45 -20.49 12.85
N LEU A 270 -2.71 -19.43 12.10
CA LEU A 270 -1.88 -18.93 11.00
C LEU A 270 -1.49 -17.48 11.27
N SER A 271 -0.28 -17.10 10.87
CA SER A 271 0.24 -15.74 11.00
C SER A 271 0.89 -15.28 9.71
N LEU A 272 0.52 -14.09 9.24
CA LEU A 272 1.07 -13.49 8.02
C LEU A 272 1.62 -12.10 8.32
N LYS A 273 2.79 -11.80 7.77
CA LYS A 273 3.24 -10.42 7.61
C LYS A 273 2.80 -9.95 6.24
N VAL A 274 2.06 -8.86 6.21
CA VAL A 274 1.40 -8.33 5.02
C VAL A 274 1.95 -6.94 4.75
N SER A 275 2.20 -6.63 3.48
CA SER A 275 2.67 -5.31 3.09
C SER A 275 2.04 -4.91 1.77
N PRO A 276 0.83 -4.33 1.80
CA PRO A 276 0.18 -3.84 0.59
C PRO A 276 1.04 -2.77 -0.07
N ALA A 277 1.16 -2.82 -1.39
CA ALA A 277 1.89 -1.83 -2.16
C ALA A 277 1.11 -0.50 -2.15
N VAL A 278 1.66 0.54 -1.52
CA VAL A 278 1.08 1.88 -1.46
C VAL A 278 1.91 2.85 -2.30
N PRO A 279 1.37 3.38 -3.41
CA PRO A 279 2.14 4.25 -4.30
C PRO A 279 2.45 5.58 -3.63
N ILE A 280 3.63 6.12 -3.95
CA ILE A 280 4.10 7.42 -3.51
C ILE A 280 3.53 8.48 -4.46
N ARG A 281 2.82 9.45 -3.90
CA ARG A 281 2.36 10.66 -4.59
C ARG A 281 3.17 11.84 -4.08
N LEU A 282 3.71 12.65 -4.98
CA LEU A 282 4.54 13.79 -4.65
C LEU A 282 3.90 15.06 -5.19
N TYR A 283 3.98 16.13 -4.41
CA TYR A 283 3.37 17.42 -4.71
C TYR A 283 4.44 18.50 -4.77
N THR A 284 4.27 19.49 -5.64
CA THR A 284 5.30 20.49 -5.91
C THR A 284 4.74 21.87 -6.22
N GLY A 285 5.62 22.86 -6.15
CA GLY A 285 5.40 24.25 -6.53
C GLY A 285 6.74 24.96 -6.69
N ILE A 286 6.71 26.21 -7.12
CA ILE A 286 7.91 27.04 -7.31
C ILE A 286 7.82 28.29 -6.43
N GLN A 287 8.90 28.60 -5.73
CA GLN A 287 9.10 29.87 -5.04
C GLN A 287 10.18 30.67 -5.79
N THR A 288 9.77 31.73 -6.49
CA THR A 288 10.65 32.43 -7.45
C THR A 288 10.64 33.95 -7.32
N ARG A 289 11.75 34.58 -7.74
CA ARG A 289 11.81 36.00 -8.15
C ARG A 289 12.13 36.15 -9.65
N ALA A 290 12.42 35.03 -10.30
CA ALA A 290 12.92 34.90 -11.65
C ALA A 290 11.75 34.83 -12.65
N ALA A 291 12.08 34.89 -13.95
CA ALA A 291 11.09 34.80 -15.02
C ALA A 291 10.48 33.38 -15.18
N VAL A 292 11.15 32.35 -14.68
CA VAL A 292 10.66 30.97 -14.67
C VAL A 292 9.81 30.76 -13.41
N ASP A 293 8.51 30.57 -13.59
CA ASP A 293 7.55 30.49 -12.48
C ASP A 293 6.51 29.37 -12.63
N VAL A 294 6.64 28.50 -13.63
CA VAL A 294 5.71 27.40 -13.89
C VAL A 294 6.45 26.11 -14.25
N PHE A 295 5.93 24.99 -13.77
CA PHE A 295 6.25 23.68 -14.33
C PHE A 295 5.13 23.26 -15.29
N ASP A 296 5.51 22.99 -16.54
CA ASP A 296 4.65 22.38 -17.54
C ASP A 296 5.35 21.13 -18.07
N SER A 297 4.90 19.96 -17.59
CA SER A 297 5.45 18.66 -17.97
C SER A 297 6.98 18.61 -17.92
N THR A 298 7.55 19.24 -16.89
CA THR A 298 8.99 19.52 -16.79
C THR A 298 9.73 18.36 -16.14
N PRO A 299 10.78 17.79 -16.78
CA PRO A 299 11.58 16.75 -16.17
C PRO A 299 12.28 17.25 -14.89
N VAL A 300 12.16 16.45 -13.83
CA VAL A 300 12.83 16.65 -12.54
C VAL A 300 13.48 15.35 -12.08
N SER A 301 14.43 15.45 -11.16
CA SER A 301 15.02 14.30 -10.49
C SER A 301 14.75 14.34 -9.00
N ILE A 302 14.55 13.16 -8.41
CA ILE A 302 14.30 13.01 -6.98
C ILE A 302 15.51 12.31 -6.37
N ALA A 303 16.17 12.99 -5.44
CA ALA A 303 17.19 12.41 -4.57
C ALA A 303 16.49 11.72 -3.41
N VAL A 304 16.82 10.46 -3.12
CA VAL A 304 16.14 9.65 -2.12
C VAL A 304 17.13 9.01 -1.16
N GLY A 305 16.78 9.07 0.12
CA GLY A 305 17.54 8.48 1.23
C GLY A 305 16.63 7.78 2.24
N THR A 306 17.20 6.84 2.98
CA THR A 306 16.57 6.24 4.17
C THR A 306 16.95 6.96 5.47
N SER A 307 17.82 7.98 5.37
CA SER A 307 18.25 8.87 6.44
C SER A 307 18.35 10.29 5.92
N ALA A 308 18.04 11.28 6.77
CA ALA A 308 18.10 12.69 6.42
C ALA A 308 19.49 13.10 5.91
N GLY A 309 19.52 13.79 4.78
CA GLY A 309 20.74 14.30 4.13
C GLY A 309 21.63 13.26 3.45
N ASP A 310 21.28 11.97 3.47
CA ASP A 310 22.05 10.88 2.85
C ASP A 310 21.27 10.27 1.68
N TYR A 311 21.47 10.85 0.48
CA TYR A 311 20.78 10.44 -0.73
C TYR A 311 21.61 9.42 -1.52
N THR A 312 21.15 8.17 -1.50
CA THR A 312 21.81 7.03 -2.14
C THR A 312 21.06 6.52 -3.38
N GLU A 313 19.80 6.93 -3.53
CA GLU A 313 18.94 6.57 -4.64
C GLU A 313 18.54 7.79 -5.48
N HIS A 314 18.35 7.55 -6.78
CA HIS A 314 17.92 8.54 -7.76
C HIS A 314 16.66 8.04 -8.46
N TRP A 315 15.59 8.84 -8.43
CA TRP A 315 14.38 8.58 -9.21
C TRP A 315 14.11 9.69 -10.21
N THR A 316 13.41 9.34 -11.28
CA THR A 316 12.97 10.25 -12.33
C THR A 316 11.51 10.62 -12.14
N GLY A 317 11.18 11.88 -12.40
CA GLY A 317 9.81 12.37 -12.33
C GLY A 317 9.54 13.48 -13.34
N THR A 318 8.25 13.73 -13.56
CA THR A 318 7.76 14.85 -14.38
C THR A 318 6.92 15.75 -13.51
N ALA A 319 7.37 16.99 -13.30
CA ALA A 319 6.65 18.02 -12.58
C ALA A 319 5.59 18.67 -13.48
N THR A 320 4.40 18.84 -12.92
CA THR A 320 3.25 19.53 -13.54
C THR A 320 2.75 20.61 -12.57
N GLU A 321 1.60 21.22 -12.86
CA GLU A 321 0.97 22.19 -11.96
C GLU A 321 0.48 21.49 -10.68
N GLY A 322 1.35 21.37 -9.67
CA GLY A 322 1.03 20.87 -8.33
C GLY A 322 1.52 19.45 -8.02
N ASP A 323 1.82 18.63 -9.02
CA ASP A 323 2.18 17.22 -8.85
C ASP A 323 3.52 16.87 -9.50
N ILE A 324 4.20 15.87 -8.94
CA ILE A 324 5.31 15.16 -9.61
C ILE A 324 4.87 13.72 -9.89
N LEU A 325 4.80 13.37 -11.17
CA LEU A 325 4.52 12.02 -11.62
C LEU A 325 5.83 11.23 -11.69
N LEU A 326 5.99 10.23 -10.81
CA LEU A 326 7.15 9.34 -10.80
C LEU A 326 7.03 8.29 -11.92
N ASP A 327 8.13 8.09 -12.65
CA ASP A 327 8.24 7.04 -13.67
C ASP A 327 9.58 6.30 -13.50
N PRO A 328 9.57 5.00 -13.12
CA PRO A 328 8.40 4.18 -12.80
C PRO A 328 7.71 4.59 -11.48
N GLU A 329 6.47 4.13 -11.29
CA GLU A 329 5.74 4.31 -10.01
C GLU A 329 6.56 3.71 -8.84
N ARG A 330 6.59 4.42 -7.72
CA ARG A 330 7.33 4.05 -6.51
C ARG A 330 6.38 3.79 -5.36
N TYR A 331 6.77 2.92 -4.44
CA TYR A 331 5.96 2.52 -3.30
C TYR A 331 6.69 2.78 -2.00
N TYR A 332 5.92 3.02 -0.92
CA TYR A 332 6.49 3.13 0.42
C TYR A 332 7.18 1.84 0.86
N PRO A 333 8.23 1.92 1.69
CA PRO A 333 8.86 0.75 2.30
C PRO A 333 7.85 -0.09 3.09
N THR A 334 7.94 -1.40 2.94
CA THR A 334 7.01 -2.37 3.55
C THR A 334 7.13 -2.45 5.07
N ASP A 335 8.29 -2.09 5.62
CA ASP A 335 8.53 -2.01 7.07
C ASP A 335 7.98 -0.72 7.70
N GLY A 336 7.42 0.19 6.89
CA GLY A 336 6.89 1.48 7.32
C GLY A 336 7.97 2.50 7.68
N SER A 337 9.24 2.25 7.35
CA SER A 337 10.31 3.24 7.47
C SER A 337 10.03 4.48 6.63
N ALA A 338 10.64 5.60 7.04
CA ALA A 338 10.51 6.86 6.34
C ALA A 338 11.52 6.94 5.19
N LEU A 339 11.11 7.61 4.11
CA LEU A 339 11.97 8.07 3.04
C LEU A 339 12.21 9.57 3.22
N PHE A 340 13.42 10.02 2.91
CA PHE A 340 13.83 11.42 2.90
C PHE A 340 14.14 11.80 1.46
N ILE A 341 13.47 12.83 0.96
CA ILE A 341 13.53 13.17 -0.46
C ILE A 341 13.74 14.67 -0.68
N ARG A 342 14.41 14.98 -1.79
CA ARG A 342 14.44 16.31 -2.41
C ARG A 342 14.18 16.18 -3.90
N SER A 343 13.51 17.16 -4.48
CA SER A 343 13.41 17.29 -5.93
C SER A 343 14.37 18.36 -6.43
N TYR A 344 14.93 18.17 -7.61
CA TYR A 344 15.80 19.14 -8.25
C TYR A 344 15.62 19.18 -9.76
N HIS A 345 15.94 20.34 -10.31
CA HIS A 345 15.86 20.68 -11.72
C HIS A 345 17.13 21.45 -12.14
N PRO A 346 17.64 21.30 -13.38
CA PRO A 346 17.25 20.31 -14.38
C PRO A 346 17.45 18.86 -13.94
N ALA A 347 16.73 17.92 -14.58
CA ALA A 347 16.91 16.50 -14.29
C ALA A 347 18.32 16.03 -14.68
N ALA A 348 19.06 15.48 -13.72
CA ALA A 348 20.41 14.94 -13.92
C ALA A 348 20.70 13.86 -12.88
N PRO A 349 21.55 12.85 -13.17
CA PRO A 349 21.95 11.89 -12.15
C PRO A 349 22.85 12.56 -11.09
N HIS A 350 22.80 12.04 -9.86
CA HIS A 350 23.72 12.44 -8.79
C HIS A 350 24.65 11.29 -8.39
N VAL A 351 25.78 11.63 -7.78
CA VAL A 351 26.72 10.67 -7.19
C VAL A 351 27.02 11.12 -5.77
N ASN A 352 26.72 10.28 -4.76
CA ASN A 352 26.94 10.59 -3.35
C ASN A 352 26.32 11.94 -2.91
N GLY A 353 25.06 12.20 -3.31
CA GLY A 353 24.40 13.46 -3.03
C GLY A 353 24.94 14.70 -3.77
N GLU A 354 25.82 14.56 -4.76
CA GLU A 354 26.29 15.68 -5.59
C GLU A 354 25.79 15.57 -7.04
N VAL A 355 25.30 16.69 -7.59
CA VAL A 355 24.94 16.84 -9.01
C VAL A 355 25.92 17.80 -9.69
N ARG A 356 26.20 17.58 -10.98
CA ARG A 356 27.08 18.45 -11.78
C ARG A 356 26.32 18.99 -12.98
N TYR A 357 26.40 20.30 -13.20
CA TYR A 357 25.80 20.99 -14.34
C TYR A 357 26.85 21.80 -15.08
N GLU A 358 26.78 21.78 -16.41
CA GLU A 358 27.48 22.75 -17.24
C GLU A 358 26.68 24.05 -17.26
N LEU A 359 27.36 25.19 -17.11
CA LEU A 359 26.72 26.49 -17.10
C LEU A 359 27.04 27.25 -18.40
N THR A 360 25.98 27.67 -19.09
CA THR A 360 26.01 28.57 -20.25
C THR A 360 25.41 29.94 -19.92
N GLY A 361 24.78 30.06 -18.76
CA GLY A 361 24.08 31.26 -18.30
C GLY A 361 22.57 31.21 -18.52
N GLN A 362 22.04 30.06 -18.96
CA GLN A 362 20.62 29.84 -19.23
C GLN A 362 20.01 28.72 -18.35
N GLU A 363 20.83 27.92 -17.70
CA GLU A 363 20.40 26.80 -16.87
C GLU A 363 19.82 27.31 -15.55
N ASP A 364 18.56 26.98 -15.29
CA ASP A 364 17.91 27.36 -14.05
C ASP A 364 17.97 26.22 -13.03
N LEU A 365 19.01 26.25 -12.20
CA LEU A 365 19.19 25.24 -11.17
C LEU A 365 18.22 25.50 -10.03
N MET A 366 17.37 24.51 -9.72
CA MET A 366 16.42 24.56 -8.62
C MET A 366 16.53 23.32 -7.74
N LEU A 367 16.29 23.51 -6.44
CA LEU A 367 16.29 22.43 -5.45
C LEU A 367 15.21 22.71 -4.41
N THR A 368 14.61 21.64 -3.87
CA THR A 368 13.66 21.74 -2.76
C THR A 368 14.35 21.56 -1.42
N ASP A 369 13.71 22.04 -0.36
CA ASP A 369 14.03 21.59 1.00
C ASP A 369 13.77 20.08 1.10
N GLU A 370 14.41 19.41 2.06
CA GLU A 370 14.15 18.00 2.35
C GLU A 370 12.74 17.82 2.93
N ARG A 371 12.03 16.81 2.40
CA ARG A 371 10.78 16.32 2.95
C ARG A 371 10.90 14.85 3.30
N SER A 372 10.17 14.41 4.32
CA SER A 372 10.09 13.00 4.67
C SER A 372 8.66 12.50 4.62
N GLY A 373 8.52 11.23 4.24
CA GLY A 373 7.24 10.56 4.14
C GLY A 373 7.41 9.07 4.45
N SER A 374 6.41 8.49 5.10
CA SER A 374 6.35 7.08 5.42
C SER A 374 4.95 6.53 5.15
N LEU A 375 4.80 5.21 5.25
CA LEU A 375 3.50 4.57 5.09
C LEU A 375 2.43 5.10 6.09
N SER A 376 2.85 5.47 7.31
CA SER A 376 1.98 6.02 8.36
C SER A 376 1.79 7.53 8.29
N ARG A 377 2.72 8.25 7.65
CA ARG A 377 2.63 9.69 7.41
C ARG A 377 3.09 9.96 5.98
N ARG A 378 2.15 9.80 5.05
CA ARG A 378 2.42 9.91 3.62
C ARG A 378 2.71 11.35 3.24
N PHE A 379 3.29 11.53 2.05
CA PHE A 379 3.45 12.85 1.49
C PHE A 379 2.08 13.44 1.21
N ASP A 380 1.94 14.71 1.57
CA ASP A 380 0.73 15.50 1.51
C ASP A 380 1.00 16.81 0.76
N ALA A 381 -0.01 17.29 0.03
CA ALA A 381 0.08 18.47 -0.81
C ALA A 381 0.29 19.77 -0.03
N THR A 382 -0.18 19.80 1.22
CA THR A 382 -0.14 20.98 2.07
C THR A 382 0.98 20.88 3.11
N GLU A 383 1.14 19.72 3.76
CA GLU A 383 2.15 19.57 4.82
C GLU A 383 3.57 19.33 4.30
N THR A 384 3.71 18.62 3.18
CA THR A 384 5.03 18.21 2.67
C THR A 384 5.23 18.51 1.17
N PRO A 385 4.84 19.68 0.65
CA PRO A 385 5.12 20.00 -0.73
C PRO A 385 6.64 20.16 -0.95
N LEU A 386 7.08 19.73 -2.12
CA LEU A 386 8.43 19.90 -2.65
C LEU A 386 8.47 21.25 -3.37
N ILE A 387 8.73 22.32 -2.62
CA ILE A 387 8.81 23.69 -3.15
C ILE A 387 10.20 23.96 -3.71
N HIS A 388 10.29 24.15 -5.03
CA HIS A 388 11.53 24.43 -5.74
C HIS A 388 11.93 25.89 -5.55
N LYS A 389 13.20 26.10 -5.19
CA LYS A 389 13.83 27.41 -5.07
C LYS A 389 15.00 27.47 -6.04
N HIS A 390 15.16 28.62 -6.69
CA HIS A 390 16.29 28.90 -7.56
C HIS A 390 17.59 28.95 -6.76
N LEU A 391 18.63 28.34 -7.31
CA LEU A 391 19.97 28.27 -6.72
C LEU A 391 20.95 29.27 -7.35
N LEU A 392 20.69 29.66 -8.60
CA LEU A 392 21.48 30.68 -9.30
C LEU A 392 20.86 32.07 -9.12
N THR A 393 21.65 33.09 -9.44
CA THR A 393 21.20 34.48 -9.43
C THR A 393 20.83 34.91 -10.84
N GLN A 394 19.62 35.45 -11.04
CA GLN A 394 19.20 36.05 -12.31
C GLN A 394 19.65 37.51 -12.40
N LEU A 395 20.29 37.88 -13.51
CA LEU A 395 20.70 39.24 -13.83
C LEU A 395 20.00 39.70 -15.11
N SER A 396 19.25 40.81 -15.01
CA SER A 396 18.66 41.52 -16.16
C SER A 396 19.39 42.84 -16.33
N PHE A 397 19.55 43.32 -17.57
CA PHE A 397 20.46 44.44 -17.83
C PHE A 397 19.75 45.64 -18.47
N ARG A 398 20.00 46.83 -17.90
CA ARG A 398 19.60 48.13 -18.45
C ARG A 398 20.80 49.04 -18.50
N LEU A 399 21.01 49.68 -19.64
CA LEU A 399 22.04 50.70 -19.82
C LEU A 399 21.39 52.09 -19.79
N ARG A 400 22.04 53.00 -19.08
CA ARG A 400 21.73 54.42 -19.03
C ARG A 400 22.97 55.20 -19.46
N VAL A 401 22.87 55.91 -20.56
CA VAL A 401 23.97 56.72 -21.09
C VAL A 401 23.62 58.19 -20.90
N LYS A 402 24.29 58.83 -19.96
CA LYS A 402 24.15 60.25 -19.65
C LYS A 402 25.13 61.04 -20.52
N GLY A 403 24.63 62.08 -21.19
CA GLY A 403 25.44 62.89 -22.10
C GLY A 403 25.57 62.34 -23.52
N ALA A 404 25.06 61.13 -23.81
CA ALA A 404 24.90 60.67 -25.18
C ALA A 404 23.71 61.38 -25.85
N PRO A 405 23.91 62.10 -26.96
CA PRO A 405 22.80 62.51 -27.82
C PRO A 405 22.16 61.29 -28.48
N ASP A 406 20.89 61.41 -28.91
CA ASP A 406 20.28 60.43 -29.82
C ASP A 406 21.22 60.20 -31.02
N GLY A 407 21.45 58.93 -31.39
CA GLY A 407 22.40 58.58 -32.47
C GLY A 407 23.59 57.71 -32.05
N TYR A 408 23.53 57.02 -30.90
CA TYR A 408 24.44 55.92 -30.55
C TYR A 408 23.68 54.60 -30.47
N SER A 409 24.35 53.50 -30.75
CA SER A 409 23.83 52.14 -30.64
C SER A 409 24.78 51.22 -29.85
N VAL A 410 24.20 50.36 -29.02
CA VAL A 410 24.94 49.28 -28.33
C VAL A 410 25.12 48.14 -29.31
N HIS A 411 26.35 47.66 -29.52
CA HIS A 411 26.65 46.57 -30.46
C HIS A 411 26.96 45.24 -29.77
N ALA A 412 27.57 45.28 -28.58
CA ALA A 412 27.87 44.07 -27.84
C ALA A 412 27.87 44.34 -26.34
N VAL A 413 27.40 43.36 -25.57
CA VAL A 413 27.49 43.33 -24.11
C VAL A 413 27.80 41.90 -23.68
N LYS A 414 28.86 41.72 -22.90
CA LYS A 414 29.33 40.42 -22.41
C LYS A 414 29.54 40.48 -20.90
N LEU A 415 29.14 39.42 -20.22
CA LEU A 415 29.37 39.23 -18.79
C LEU A 415 30.51 38.23 -18.61
N ASN A 416 31.55 38.64 -17.89
CA ASN A 416 32.68 37.80 -17.54
C ASN A 416 32.53 37.27 -16.11
N GLY A 417 33.06 36.07 -15.87
CA GLY A 417 33.12 35.47 -14.54
C GLY A 417 32.12 34.33 -14.30
N LEU A 418 31.41 33.86 -15.33
CA LEU A 418 30.56 32.67 -15.21
C LEU A 418 31.45 31.43 -15.07
N ALA A 419 31.26 30.62 -14.03
CA ALA A 419 31.96 29.34 -13.93
C ALA A 419 31.45 28.37 -15.01
N SER A 420 32.34 27.58 -15.63
CA SER A 420 31.93 26.60 -16.65
C SER A 420 31.08 25.44 -16.10
N VAL A 421 31.26 25.08 -14.81
CA VAL A 421 30.53 24.00 -14.15
C VAL A 421 30.07 24.44 -12.77
N ALA A 422 28.84 24.05 -12.40
CA ALA A 422 28.36 24.08 -11.02
C ALA A 422 28.27 22.66 -10.46
N LYS A 423 28.79 22.46 -9.25
CA LYS A 423 28.45 21.33 -8.41
C LYS A 423 27.37 21.75 -7.42
N VAL A 424 26.30 20.96 -7.31
CA VAL A 424 25.24 21.18 -6.35
C VAL A 424 25.27 20.05 -5.34
N SER A 425 25.45 20.39 -4.07
CA SER A 425 25.29 19.45 -2.96
C SER A 425 23.81 19.38 -2.59
N LEU A 426 23.25 18.17 -2.63
CA LEU A 426 21.82 17.96 -2.36
C LEU A 426 21.52 18.01 -0.84
N SER A 427 22.51 17.80 0.03
CA SER A 427 22.31 17.76 1.48
C SER A 427 22.08 19.14 2.08
N ASP A 428 22.83 20.14 1.63
CA ASP A 428 22.79 21.54 2.11
C ASP A 428 22.30 22.54 1.05
N GLY A 429 22.24 22.15 -0.23
CA GLY A 429 21.83 23.02 -1.33
C GLY A 429 22.90 23.99 -1.79
N GLU A 430 24.17 23.78 -1.42
CA GLU A 430 25.26 24.67 -1.82
C GLU A 430 25.63 24.49 -3.30
N VAL A 431 25.80 25.61 -4.00
CA VAL A 431 26.34 25.68 -5.36
C VAL A 431 27.82 26.03 -5.31
N VAL A 432 28.67 25.09 -5.69
CA VAL A 432 30.12 25.27 -5.75
C VAL A 432 30.55 25.38 -7.21
N PRO A 433 31.08 26.54 -7.66
CA PRO A 433 31.65 26.67 -9.00
C PRO A 433 32.91 25.83 -9.16
N VAL A 434 33.06 25.20 -10.31
CA VAL A 434 34.23 24.36 -10.65
C VAL A 434 34.71 24.69 -12.05
N GLY A 435 36.03 24.72 -12.23
CA GLY A 435 36.66 24.98 -13.53
C GLY A 435 37.01 26.44 -13.74
N GLU A 436 37.45 26.75 -14.97
CA GLU A 436 37.74 28.12 -15.38
C GLU A 436 36.44 28.90 -15.61
N THR A 437 36.52 30.22 -15.41
CA THR A 437 35.43 31.14 -15.71
C THR A 437 35.48 31.58 -17.17
N SER A 438 34.31 31.75 -17.78
CA SER A 438 34.14 32.20 -19.16
C SER A 438 33.27 33.45 -19.25
N SER A 439 33.17 33.98 -20.47
CA SER A 439 32.28 35.09 -20.82
C SER A 439 30.96 34.57 -21.40
N VAL A 440 29.86 35.17 -20.98
CA VAL A 440 28.52 34.97 -21.56
C VAL A 440 28.15 36.19 -22.39
N ILE A 441 27.64 35.99 -23.59
CA ILE A 441 27.14 37.07 -24.43
C ILE A 441 25.73 37.41 -23.95
N ILE A 442 25.53 38.63 -23.46
CA ILE A 442 24.20 39.17 -23.12
C ILE A 442 23.53 39.67 -24.40
N TYR A 443 24.29 40.40 -25.22
CA TYR A 443 23.84 40.94 -26.48
C TYR A 443 25.00 41.03 -27.47
N SER A 444 24.73 40.76 -28.75
CA SER A 444 25.64 41.02 -29.87
C SER A 444 24.80 41.32 -31.11
N SER A 445 25.16 42.36 -31.85
CA SER A 445 24.51 42.70 -33.13
C SER A 445 25.10 41.84 -34.25
N ASP A 446 24.25 41.04 -34.89
CA ASP A 446 24.64 40.19 -36.03
C ASP A 446 24.60 40.95 -37.37
N ASP A 447 23.77 41.99 -37.45
CA ASP A 447 23.52 42.81 -38.64
C ASP A 447 24.32 44.12 -38.67
N GLY A 448 25.06 44.40 -37.59
CA GLY A 448 25.88 45.60 -37.44
C GLY A 448 25.10 46.86 -37.11
N ASN A 449 23.80 46.81 -36.84
CA ASN A 449 22.98 48.00 -36.55
C ASN A 449 22.83 48.32 -35.05
N GLY A 450 23.16 47.38 -34.15
CA GLY A 450 23.07 47.58 -32.70
C GLY A 450 21.64 47.84 -32.17
N ILE A 451 21.51 48.06 -30.86
CA ILE A 451 20.28 48.59 -30.24
C ILE A 451 20.45 50.10 -30.03
N PRO A 452 19.60 50.96 -30.62
CA PRO A 452 19.72 52.40 -30.49
C PRO A 452 19.48 52.87 -29.05
N VAL A 453 20.25 53.87 -28.62
CA VAL A 453 20.05 54.59 -27.38
C VAL A 453 18.96 55.62 -27.61
N VAL A 454 17.82 55.46 -26.93
CA VAL A 454 16.68 56.38 -27.03
C VAL A 454 16.45 57.04 -25.67
N ASP A 455 16.41 58.37 -25.63
CA ASP A 455 16.29 59.14 -24.38
C ASP A 455 17.36 58.77 -23.33
N GLY A 456 18.56 58.42 -23.81
CA GLY A 456 19.69 58.00 -22.96
C GLY A 456 19.50 56.64 -22.27
N VAL A 457 18.55 55.79 -22.71
CA VAL A 457 18.27 54.49 -22.10
C VAL A 457 18.25 53.38 -23.14
N VAL A 458 18.81 52.23 -22.78
CA VAL A 458 18.72 50.97 -23.54
C VAL A 458 18.31 49.85 -22.60
N THR A 459 17.29 49.09 -22.96
CA THR A 459 16.94 47.84 -22.27
C THR A 459 17.49 46.68 -23.10
N LEU A 460 18.37 45.87 -22.49
CA LEU A 460 18.93 44.70 -23.17
C LEU A 460 17.94 43.54 -23.08
N PRO A 461 17.83 42.70 -24.13
CA PRO A 461 16.93 41.56 -24.12
C PRO A 461 17.42 40.46 -23.17
N GLY A 462 16.48 39.75 -22.54
CA GLY A 462 16.73 38.52 -21.80
C GLY A 462 17.35 38.72 -20.41
N PHE A 463 17.92 37.64 -19.89
CA PHE A 463 18.61 37.57 -18.61
C PHE A 463 19.77 36.57 -18.67
N VAL A 464 20.66 36.63 -17.67
CA VAL A 464 21.74 35.65 -17.47
C VAL A 464 21.65 35.09 -16.05
N LEU A 465 21.78 33.77 -15.91
CA LEU A 465 21.86 33.07 -14.63
C LEU A 465 23.32 32.80 -14.27
N VAL A 466 23.75 33.23 -13.09
CA VAL A 466 25.14 33.10 -12.63
C VAL A 466 25.23 32.40 -11.27
N GLN A 467 26.39 31.79 -10.99
CA GLN A 467 26.64 31.23 -9.67
C GLN A 467 26.59 32.31 -8.57
N PRO A 468 26.07 31.97 -7.38
CA PRO A 468 26.08 32.91 -6.26
C PRO A 468 27.53 33.28 -5.88
N LYS A 469 27.71 34.49 -5.35
CA LYS A 469 29.02 35.04 -4.93
C LYS A 469 30.07 35.16 -6.04
N ALA A 470 29.66 35.10 -7.31
CA ALA A 470 30.55 35.31 -8.45
C ALA A 470 31.16 36.73 -8.45
N SER A 471 32.46 36.82 -8.76
CA SER A 471 33.11 38.07 -9.14
C SER A 471 32.87 38.32 -10.62
N LEU A 472 32.11 39.38 -10.94
CA LEU A 472 31.64 39.65 -12.29
C LEU A 472 32.22 40.96 -12.83
N THR A 473 32.63 40.93 -14.10
CA THR A 473 32.94 42.14 -14.88
C THR A 473 32.13 42.15 -16.17
N LEU A 474 31.98 43.32 -16.78
CA LEU A 474 31.20 43.50 -17.99
C LEU A 474 32.05 44.17 -19.08
N ASP A 475 31.96 43.64 -20.29
CA ASP A 475 32.51 44.25 -21.50
C ASP A 475 31.36 44.77 -22.36
N MET A 476 31.54 45.94 -22.97
CA MET A 476 30.53 46.61 -23.79
C MET A 476 31.16 47.29 -25.00
N THR A 477 30.47 47.26 -26.13
CA THR A 477 30.82 48.03 -27.33
C THR A 477 29.68 48.99 -27.68
N LEU A 478 29.98 50.28 -27.73
CA LEU A 478 29.07 51.37 -28.11
C LEU A 478 29.58 52.03 -29.39
N ALA A 479 28.72 52.31 -30.37
CA ALA A 479 29.14 53.01 -31.60
C ALA A 479 28.10 54.07 -32.01
N PRO A 480 28.47 55.08 -32.81
CA PRO A 480 27.51 55.96 -33.46
C PRO A 480 26.60 55.19 -34.44
N GLU A 481 25.33 55.57 -34.51
CA GLU A 481 24.37 54.97 -35.43
C GLU A 481 24.83 55.14 -36.89
N GLY A 482 24.86 54.02 -37.62
CA GLY A 482 25.30 53.99 -39.02
C GLY A 482 26.82 53.97 -39.22
N ASP A 483 27.62 54.02 -38.15
CA ASP A 483 29.08 53.87 -38.20
C ASP A 483 29.62 52.88 -37.14
N PRO A 484 29.35 51.58 -37.28
CA PRO A 484 29.83 50.56 -36.34
C PRO A 484 31.36 50.44 -36.30
N ALA A 485 32.08 50.98 -37.29
CA ALA A 485 33.54 50.90 -37.37
C ALA A 485 34.24 51.86 -36.39
N SER A 486 33.57 52.93 -35.94
CA SER A 486 34.08 53.85 -34.90
C SER A 486 33.66 53.44 -33.49
N GLY A 487 33.22 52.19 -33.30
CA GLY A 487 32.81 51.66 -32.01
C GLY A 487 33.91 51.72 -30.93
N GLN A 488 33.51 52.08 -29.72
CA GLN A 488 34.34 52.13 -28.53
C GLN A 488 34.07 50.92 -27.63
N ASP A 489 35.15 50.25 -27.23
CA ASP A 489 35.11 49.10 -26.31
C ASP A 489 35.40 49.54 -24.87
N PHE A 490 34.48 49.21 -23.97
CA PHE A 490 34.66 49.28 -22.53
C PHE A 490 34.89 47.85 -22.02
N LYS A 491 35.96 47.62 -21.26
CA LYS A 491 36.34 46.29 -20.78
C LYS A 491 36.48 46.25 -19.27
N ASP A 492 36.25 45.06 -18.71
CA ASP A 492 36.46 44.74 -17.30
C ASP A 492 35.73 45.68 -16.32
N LEU A 493 34.55 46.17 -16.70
CA LEU A 493 33.75 47.05 -15.86
C LEU A 493 33.22 46.27 -14.64
N PRO A 494 33.60 46.60 -13.40
CA PRO A 494 33.23 45.81 -12.24
C PRO A 494 31.74 45.93 -11.93
N VAL A 495 31.06 44.79 -11.74
CA VAL A 495 29.66 44.75 -11.31
C VAL A 495 29.61 44.83 -9.78
N SER A 496 29.02 45.91 -9.25
CA SER A 496 28.84 46.08 -7.81
C SER A 496 27.41 45.76 -7.38
N PHE A 497 27.26 44.86 -6.41
CA PHE A 497 25.99 44.54 -5.78
C PHE A 497 25.79 45.42 -4.55
N GLY A 498 24.66 46.12 -4.47
CA GLY A 498 24.30 46.85 -3.26
C GLY A 498 23.83 45.89 -2.16
N GLY A 499 24.58 45.76 -1.06
CA GLY A 499 24.22 44.89 0.07
C GLY A 499 25.11 43.64 0.21
N GLU A 500 24.52 42.48 0.52
CA GLU A 500 25.24 41.22 0.82
C GLU A 500 25.79 40.47 -0.41
N GLY A 501 25.71 41.05 -1.62
CA GLY A 501 26.22 40.44 -2.87
C GLY A 501 25.12 39.81 -3.74
N ASN A 502 25.51 38.96 -4.71
CA ASN A 502 24.60 38.10 -5.46
C ASN A 502 24.29 36.81 -4.68
N GLU A 503 23.15 36.81 -4.03
CA GLU A 503 22.66 35.66 -3.25
C GLU A 503 22.00 34.60 -4.15
N SER A 504 22.02 33.35 -3.65
CA SER A 504 21.30 32.23 -4.26
C SER A 504 19.81 32.56 -4.39
N GLY A 505 19.24 32.31 -5.57
CA GLY A 505 17.83 32.60 -5.89
C GLY A 505 17.49 34.09 -5.97
N GLY A 506 18.47 34.97 -5.93
CA GLY A 506 18.29 36.40 -6.14
C GLY A 506 17.96 36.74 -7.60
N ALA A 507 17.23 37.83 -7.80
CA ALA A 507 17.02 38.43 -9.11
C ALA A 507 17.37 39.91 -9.03
N TYR A 508 18.18 40.41 -9.97
CA TYR A 508 18.71 41.77 -9.94
C TYR A 508 18.54 42.46 -11.29
N ASP A 509 18.16 43.72 -11.24
CA ASP A 509 18.26 44.64 -12.37
C ASP A 509 19.63 45.34 -12.28
N ILE A 510 20.50 45.05 -13.24
CA ILE A 510 21.81 45.67 -13.41
C ILE A 510 21.64 46.95 -14.22
N GLU A 511 21.81 48.10 -13.56
CA GLU A 511 21.88 49.39 -14.22
C GLU A 511 23.35 49.75 -14.49
N ILE A 512 23.69 49.88 -15.77
CA ILE A 512 24.98 50.37 -16.24
C ILE A 512 24.81 51.87 -16.50
N SER A 513 25.44 52.73 -15.70
CA SER A 513 25.44 54.18 -15.92
C SER A 513 26.76 54.59 -16.56
N LEU A 514 26.70 55.10 -17.78
CA LEU A 514 27.84 55.64 -18.53
C LEU A 514 27.66 57.15 -18.67
N GLU A 515 28.62 57.95 -18.20
CA GLU A 515 28.64 59.39 -18.46
C GLU A 515 29.69 59.70 -19.53
N ILE A 516 29.23 60.21 -20.68
CA ILE A 516 30.10 60.68 -21.75
C ILE A 516 30.49 62.13 -21.40
N PRO A 517 31.79 62.45 -21.31
CA PRO A 517 32.23 63.82 -21.09
C PRO A 517 31.75 64.69 -22.26
N VAL A 518 31.10 65.80 -21.93
CA VAL A 518 30.77 66.82 -22.91
C VAL A 518 32.05 67.61 -23.16
N ASP A 519 32.51 67.64 -24.40
CA ASP A 519 33.69 68.40 -24.81
C ASP A 519 33.58 69.84 -24.26
N PRO A 520 34.50 70.29 -23.38
CA PRO A 520 34.43 71.66 -22.89
C PRO A 520 34.70 72.59 -24.07
N GLU A 521 33.69 73.36 -24.48
CA GLU A 521 33.82 74.38 -25.52
C GLU A 521 35.17 75.12 -25.39
N GLU A 522 36.04 74.98 -26.39
CA GLU A 522 37.32 75.70 -26.48
C GLU A 522 37.05 77.22 -26.36
N PRO A 523 37.66 77.92 -25.39
CA PRO A 523 37.89 79.35 -25.55
C PRO A 523 39.14 79.53 -26.41
N ASP A 524 38.97 80.14 -27.59
CA ASP A 524 40.05 80.64 -28.45
C ASP A 524 41.07 81.49 -27.64
N ASP A 525 42.31 80.99 -27.45
CA ASP A 525 43.47 81.87 -27.20
C ASP A 525 44.75 81.28 -27.86
N PRO A 526 45.34 81.92 -28.89
CA PRO A 526 46.23 81.25 -29.84
C PRO A 526 47.73 81.46 -29.58
N ASP A 527 48.26 81.27 -28.36
CA ASP A 527 49.69 81.54 -28.14
C ASP A 527 50.42 80.76 -27.01
N THR A 528 50.22 79.45 -26.88
CA THR A 528 51.20 78.59 -26.16
C THR A 528 51.25 77.18 -26.74
N PRO A 529 52.41 76.66 -27.18
CA PRO A 529 52.52 75.26 -27.59
C PRO A 529 52.70 74.39 -26.34
N GLU A 530 51.62 73.75 -25.89
CA GLU A 530 51.70 72.60 -25.00
C GLU A 530 51.93 71.33 -25.83
N GLU A 531 52.92 70.51 -25.44
CA GLU A 531 53.10 69.17 -25.99
C GLU A 531 51.88 68.31 -25.61
N PRO A 532 51.23 67.62 -26.58
CA PRO A 532 50.09 66.77 -26.25
C PRO A 532 50.59 65.57 -25.46
N LYS A 533 50.21 65.48 -24.19
CA LYS A 533 50.03 64.18 -23.56
C LYS A 533 48.79 63.58 -24.20
N GLU A 534 48.94 62.46 -24.92
CA GLU A 534 47.78 61.63 -25.27
C GLU A 534 47.09 61.25 -23.95
N PRO A 535 45.86 61.74 -23.68
CA PRO A 535 45.10 61.26 -22.55
C PRO A 535 44.78 59.79 -22.83
N ASP A 536 44.92 58.95 -21.80
CA ASP A 536 44.39 57.60 -21.86
C ASP A 536 42.86 57.74 -22.05
N PRO A 537 42.26 57.25 -23.16
CA PRO A 537 40.83 57.43 -23.44
C PRO A 537 39.93 56.80 -22.37
N PHE A 538 40.50 56.05 -21.42
CA PHE A 538 39.79 55.50 -20.26
C PHE A 538 39.64 56.46 -19.06
N GLU A 539 40.39 57.59 -18.97
CA GLU A 539 40.27 58.52 -17.82
C GLU A 539 39.08 59.49 -17.91
N GLU A 540 38.45 59.61 -19.07
CA GLU A 540 37.46 60.65 -19.37
C GLU A 540 35.99 60.24 -19.14
N TYR A 541 35.70 58.93 -19.06
CA TYR A 541 34.34 58.39 -18.88
C TYR A 541 34.09 57.97 -17.42
N GLN A 542 33.04 58.49 -16.78
CA GLN A 542 32.60 57.97 -15.48
C GLN A 542 31.61 56.82 -15.70
N VAL A 543 32.06 55.58 -15.49
CA VAL A 543 31.22 54.38 -15.58
C VAL A 543 30.90 53.86 -14.19
N LYS A 544 29.60 53.69 -13.89
CA LYS A 544 29.12 53.09 -12.64
C LYS A 544 28.10 51.99 -12.93
N ILE A 545 28.37 50.77 -12.48
CA ILE A 545 27.43 49.65 -12.57
C ILE A 545 26.83 49.40 -11.18
N THR A 546 25.50 49.48 -11.07
CA THR A 546 24.77 49.24 -9.83
C THR A 546 23.74 48.13 -10.02
N ALA A 547 23.80 47.09 -9.20
CA ALA A 547 22.76 46.06 -9.15
C ALA A 547 21.68 46.41 -8.11
N THR A 548 20.41 46.38 -8.52
CA THR A 548 19.25 46.56 -7.62
C THR A 548 18.45 45.27 -7.51
N VAL A 549 18.14 44.85 -6.28
CA VAL A 549 17.37 43.63 -6.01
C VAL A 549 15.93 43.77 -6.52
N THR A 550 15.44 42.77 -7.26
CA THR A 550 14.03 42.62 -7.63
C THR A 550 13.22 42.10 -6.42
N PRO A 551 12.09 42.72 -6.05
CA PRO A 551 11.24 42.25 -4.95
C PRO A 551 10.64 40.86 -5.21
N TRP A 552 10.31 40.14 -4.15
CA TRP A 552 9.58 38.86 -4.22
C TRP A 552 8.22 39.00 -4.89
N LYS A 553 7.85 38.02 -5.71
CA LYS A 553 6.47 37.75 -6.14
C LYS A 553 6.20 36.25 -5.96
N PRO A 554 5.00 35.83 -5.53
CA PRO A 554 4.61 34.43 -5.67
C PRO A 554 4.63 34.06 -7.16
N GLY A 555 5.21 32.91 -7.52
CA GLY A 555 5.12 32.39 -8.89
C GLY A 555 3.69 31.93 -9.20
N ASN A 556 3.28 31.96 -10.46
CA ASN A 556 1.92 31.58 -10.88
C ASN A 556 1.70 30.06 -11.01
N GLY A 557 2.53 29.23 -10.38
CA GLY A 557 2.50 27.77 -10.50
C GLY A 557 2.27 27.07 -9.17
N GLY A 558 1.04 26.55 -8.99
CA GLY A 558 0.75 25.48 -8.04
C GLY A 558 0.14 25.95 -6.71
N ASN A 559 -0.99 25.34 -6.39
CA ASN A 559 -1.92 25.62 -5.30
C ASN A 559 -1.38 25.29 -3.90
N ALA A 560 -0.14 25.67 -3.60
CA ALA A 560 0.37 25.73 -2.24
C ALA A 560 0.28 27.20 -1.81
N ASP A 561 -0.92 27.61 -1.40
CA ASP A 561 -1.11 28.85 -0.65
C ASP A 561 -0.02 28.92 0.45
N LEU A 562 0.82 29.95 0.38
CA LEU A 562 1.73 30.34 1.47
C LEU A 562 0.95 30.95 2.62
#